data_AF-A0A962VUD3-F1
#
_entry.id   AF-A0A962VUD3-F1
#
_cell.length_a   1.000
_cell.length_b   1.000
_cell.length_c   1.000
_cell.angle_alpha   90.00
_cell.angle_beta   90.00
_cell.angle_gamma   90.00
#
_symmetry.space_group_name_H-M   'P 1'
#
loop_
_entity.id
_entity.type
_entity.pdbx_description
1 polymer ?
#
loop_
_entity_poly.entity_id
_entity_poly.type
_entity_poly.pdbx_seq_one_letter_code
_entity_poly.pdbx_strand_id
1 'polypeptide(L)'
;MTRRRRDTSRLKILMAQESARIMVEEGVQDFRSAKRKAAIRLAVTDKAALPDNAEIEKALLDYQRLFHADRQALRLRGLRETAVEIMLFLARFRPRLVGPVLSGAAGPHANIRLHLFADTPTDVLLFLMEHRVP
;
A
#
# COMPACT_ATOMS: atom_id res chain seq x y z
N MET A 1 24.38 -15.87 22.09
CA MET A 1 23.52 -14.73 21.65
C MET A 1 23.04 -14.82 20.18
N THR A 2 23.70 -15.57 19.30
CA THR A 2 23.44 -15.57 17.84
C THR A 2 22.23 -16.38 17.37
N ARG A 3 21.67 -17.27 18.21
CA ARG A 3 20.49 -18.11 17.89
C ARG A 3 19.18 -17.32 18.03
N ARG A 4 18.99 -16.66 19.19
CA ARG A 4 17.82 -15.81 19.47
C ARG A 4 17.62 -14.72 18.42
N ARG A 5 18.69 -14.07 17.95
CA ARG A 5 18.63 -13.03 16.89
C ARG A 5 18.19 -13.59 15.53
N ARG A 6 18.58 -14.84 15.19
CA ARG A 6 18.15 -15.52 13.98
C ARG A 6 16.68 -15.93 14.05
N ASP A 7 16.22 -16.37 15.21
CA ASP A 7 14.81 -16.75 15.43
C ASP A 7 13.89 -15.52 15.34
N THR A 8 14.27 -14.38 15.94
CA THR A 8 13.53 -13.12 15.80
C THR A 8 13.51 -12.62 14.35
N SER A 9 14.64 -12.73 13.62
CA SER A 9 14.69 -12.33 12.21
C SER A 9 13.80 -13.18 11.32
N ARG A 10 13.73 -14.50 11.56
CA ARG A 10 12.83 -15.40 10.83
C ARG A 10 11.37 -15.10 11.14
N LEU A 11 11.05 -14.89 12.42
CA LEU A 11 9.70 -14.55 12.82
C LEU A 11 9.22 -13.23 12.19
N LYS A 12 10.11 -12.24 12.07
CA LYS A 12 9.81 -10.99 11.38
C LYS A 12 9.49 -11.19 9.89
N ILE A 13 10.24 -12.04 9.20
CA ILE A 13 9.96 -12.37 7.79
C ILE A 13 8.59 -13.04 7.67
N LEU A 14 8.27 -14.01 8.53
CA LEU A 14 6.96 -14.67 8.55
C LEU A 14 5.82 -13.69 8.82
N MET A 15 6.02 -12.77 9.78
CA MET A 15 5.08 -11.70 10.07
C MET A 15 4.84 -10.78 8.86
N ALA A 16 5.89 -10.43 8.11
CA ALA A 16 5.78 -9.61 6.91
C ALA A 16 5.03 -10.34 5.79
N GLN A 17 5.33 -11.62 5.58
CA GLN A 17 4.66 -12.48 4.58
C GLN A 17 3.18 -12.68 4.91
N GLU A 18 2.84 -12.99 6.17
CA GLU A 18 1.45 -13.15 6.59
C GLU A 18 0.69 -11.82 6.51
N SER A 19 1.32 -10.70 6.87
CA SER A 19 0.73 -9.37 6.68
C SER A 19 0.43 -9.10 5.21
N ALA A 20 1.38 -9.37 4.31
CA ALA A 20 1.19 -9.21 2.87
C ALA A 20 0.06 -10.11 2.34
N ARG A 21 0.01 -11.37 2.78
CA ARG A 21 -1.06 -12.32 2.43
C ARG A 21 -2.43 -11.78 2.86
N ILE A 22 -2.57 -11.32 4.11
CA ILE A 22 -3.81 -10.71 4.63
C ILE A 22 -4.23 -9.51 3.77
N MET A 23 -3.29 -8.65 3.40
CA MET A 23 -3.59 -7.49 2.56
C MET A 23 -4.12 -7.88 1.18
N VAL A 24 -3.60 -8.95 0.59
CA VAL A 24 -4.01 -9.42 -0.74
C VAL A 24 -5.31 -10.23 -0.68
N GLU A 25 -5.38 -11.25 0.19
CA GLU A 25 -6.51 -12.18 0.27
C GLU A 25 -7.75 -11.57 0.92
N GLU A 26 -7.58 -10.74 1.94
CA GLU A 26 -8.69 -10.11 2.67
C GLU A 26 -8.95 -8.66 2.27
N GLY A 27 -8.21 -8.13 1.28
CA GLY A 27 -8.37 -6.77 0.77
C GLY A 27 -8.03 -5.67 1.78
N VAL A 28 -7.26 -5.97 2.84
CA VAL A 28 -6.86 -4.98 3.85
C VAL A 28 -5.84 -4.01 3.26
N GLN A 29 -6.19 -2.72 3.18
CA GLN A 29 -5.27 -1.69 2.64
C GLN A 29 -4.37 -1.04 3.70
N ASP A 30 -4.72 -1.17 4.98
CA ASP A 30 -3.98 -0.57 6.08
C ASP A 30 -2.94 -1.54 6.67
N PHE A 31 -1.66 -1.13 6.63
CA PHE A 31 -0.55 -1.92 7.15
C PHE A 31 -0.67 -2.23 8.64
N ARG A 32 -1.21 -1.30 9.45
CA ARG A 32 -1.34 -1.50 10.89
C ARG A 32 -2.36 -2.61 11.20
N SER A 33 -3.48 -2.60 10.48
CA SER A 33 -4.52 -3.62 10.57
C SER A 33 -4.01 -4.98 10.12
N ALA A 34 -3.22 -5.03 9.04
CA ALA A 34 -2.57 -6.24 8.57
C ALA A 34 -1.59 -6.81 9.61
N LYS A 35 -0.69 -5.99 10.17
CA LYS A 35 0.24 -6.37 11.24
C LYS A 35 -0.48 -6.95 12.46
N ARG A 36 -1.56 -6.30 12.88
CA ARG A 36 -2.35 -6.74 14.05
C ARG A 36 -2.98 -8.11 13.79
N LYS A 37 -3.60 -8.31 12.62
CA LYS A 37 -4.17 -9.61 12.24
C LYS A 37 -3.10 -10.70 12.12
N ALA A 38 -1.96 -10.40 11.51
CA ALA A 38 -0.84 -11.34 11.39
C ALA A 38 -0.29 -11.75 12.77
N ALA A 39 -0.12 -10.79 13.69
CA ALA A 39 0.36 -11.06 15.04
C ALA A 39 -0.59 -11.99 15.81
N ILE A 40 -1.91 -11.78 15.66
CA ILE A 40 -2.93 -12.66 16.26
C ILE A 40 -2.84 -14.07 15.68
N ARG A 41 -2.75 -14.22 14.35
CA ARG A 41 -2.69 -15.54 13.68
C ARG A 41 -1.45 -16.34 14.04
N LEU A 42 -0.31 -15.67 14.14
CA LEU A 42 0.98 -16.30 14.42
C LEU A 42 1.30 -16.37 15.92
N ALA A 43 0.35 -15.98 16.79
CA ALA A 43 0.53 -15.90 18.24
C ALA A 43 1.79 -15.13 18.67
N VAL A 44 2.11 -14.04 17.95
CA VAL A 44 3.30 -13.21 18.20
C VAL A 44 2.97 -12.10 19.17
N THR A 45 3.65 -12.09 20.31
CA THR A 45 3.56 -11.03 21.33
C THR A 45 4.81 -10.15 21.39
N ASP A 46 5.91 -10.60 20.80
CA ASP A 46 7.19 -9.88 20.81
C ASP A 46 7.18 -8.71 19.81
N LYS A 47 7.30 -7.48 20.33
CA LYS A 47 7.38 -6.27 19.51
C LYS A 47 8.61 -6.24 18.61
N ALA A 48 9.71 -6.91 18.98
CA ALA A 48 10.93 -6.96 18.16
C ALA A 48 10.73 -7.74 16.85
N ALA A 49 9.71 -8.60 16.80
CA ALA A 49 9.35 -9.36 15.61
C ALA A 49 8.32 -8.64 14.70
N LEU A 50 7.85 -7.45 15.08
CA LEU A 50 6.96 -6.68 14.23
C LEU A 50 7.73 -6.10 13.04
N PRO A 51 7.26 -6.33 11.80
CA PRO A 51 7.88 -5.75 10.62
C PRO A 51 7.54 -4.27 10.51
N ASP A 52 8.40 -3.49 9.85
CA ASP A 52 8.08 -2.15 9.40
C ASP A 52 7.17 -2.19 8.16
N ASN A 53 6.77 -1.01 7.65
CA ASN A 53 5.89 -0.96 6.47
C ASN A 53 6.63 -1.34 5.18
N ALA A 54 7.94 -1.05 5.10
CA ALA A 54 8.75 -1.33 3.92
C ALA A 54 9.00 -2.85 3.76
N GLU A 55 9.18 -3.57 4.87
CA GLU A 55 9.30 -5.02 4.92
C GLU A 55 8.01 -5.71 4.46
N ILE A 56 6.84 -5.21 4.87
CA ILE A 56 5.55 -5.73 4.38
C ILE A 56 5.37 -5.40 2.90
N GLU A 57 5.68 -4.18 2.48
CA GLU A 57 5.57 -3.77 1.08
C GLU A 57 6.45 -4.62 0.16
N LYS A 58 7.68 -4.91 0.60
CA LYS A 58 8.56 -5.85 -0.10
C LYS A 58 7.95 -7.25 -0.19
N ALA A 59 7.44 -7.79 0.93
CA ALA A 59 6.78 -9.10 0.94
C ALA A 59 5.54 -9.13 0.03
N LEU A 60 4.84 -8.00 -0.09
CA LEU A 60 3.67 -7.85 -0.94
C LEU A 60 4.06 -7.84 -2.43
N LEU A 61 5.13 -7.14 -2.79
CA LEU A 61 5.69 -7.19 -4.14
C LEU A 61 6.18 -8.60 -4.50
N ASP A 62 6.83 -9.30 -3.57
CA ASP A 62 7.32 -10.67 -3.78
C ASP A 62 6.16 -11.65 -3.95
N TYR A 63 5.10 -11.53 -3.13
CA TYR A 63 3.87 -12.32 -3.27
C TYR A 63 3.22 -12.10 -4.64
N GLN A 64 3.09 -10.84 -5.04
CA GLN A 64 2.49 -10.44 -6.32
C GLN A 64 3.26 -10.97 -7.52
N ARG A 65 4.60 -10.93 -7.48
CA ARG A 65 5.45 -11.51 -8.52
C ARG A 65 5.25 -13.02 -8.64
N LEU A 66 5.11 -13.72 -7.52
CA LEU A 66 4.96 -15.18 -7.52
C LEU A 66 3.60 -15.62 -8.06
N PHE A 67 2.53 -14.88 -7.78
CA PHE A 67 1.15 -15.31 -8.07
C PHE A 67 0.47 -14.57 -9.23
N HIS A 68 0.94 -13.38 -9.64
CA HIS A 68 0.19 -12.47 -10.52
C HIS A 68 1.02 -11.67 -11.56
N ALA A 69 2.25 -12.08 -11.88
CA ALA A 69 3.24 -11.29 -12.64
C ALA A 69 2.71 -10.53 -13.88
N ASP A 70 2.05 -11.19 -14.83
CA ASP A 70 1.73 -10.55 -16.12
C ASP A 70 0.49 -9.65 -16.08
N ARG A 71 -0.60 -10.13 -15.45
CA ARG A 71 -1.86 -9.36 -15.34
C ARG A 71 -1.70 -8.11 -14.47
N GLN A 72 -0.79 -8.18 -13.50
CA GLN A 72 -0.60 -7.09 -12.56
C GLN A 72 0.20 -5.92 -13.14
N ALA A 73 1.21 -6.20 -13.96
CA ALA A 73 2.04 -5.15 -14.56
C ALA A 73 1.22 -4.23 -15.48
N LEU A 74 0.37 -4.81 -16.34
CA LEU A 74 -0.53 -4.06 -17.22
C LEU A 74 -1.54 -3.23 -16.43
N ARG A 75 -2.12 -3.82 -15.37
CA ARG A 75 -3.08 -3.10 -14.53
C ARG A 75 -2.43 -1.94 -13.77
N LEU A 76 -1.25 -2.16 -13.19
CA LEU A 76 -0.51 -1.11 -12.50
C LEU A 76 -0.18 0.05 -13.46
N ARG A 77 0.20 -0.28 -14.70
CA ARG A 77 0.41 0.71 -15.75
C ARG A 77 -0.85 1.53 -16.01
N GLY A 78 -2.00 0.89 -16.23
CA GLY A 78 -3.27 1.59 -16.42
C GLY A 78 -3.63 2.50 -15.24
N LEU A 79 -3.45 2.03 -14.00
CA LEU A 79 -3.66 2.86 -12.80
C LEU A 79 -2.72 4.07 -12.74
N ARG A 80 -1.47 3.93 -13.19
CA ARG A 80 -0.50 5.04 -13.23
C ARG A 80 -0.83 6.03 -14.35
N GLU A 81 -1.28 5.56 -15.51
CA GLU A 81 -1.74 6.41 -16.61
C GLU A 81 -2.96 7.24 -16.17
N THR A 82 -3.97 6.60 -15.57
CA THR A 82 -5.13 7.31 -14.99
C THR A 82 -4.70 8.27 -13.86
N ALA A 83 -3.73 7.89 -13.02
CA ALA A 83 -3.23 8.78 -11.99
C ALA A 83 -2.59 10.05 -12.59
N VAL A 84 -1.84 9.91 -13.69
CA VAL A 84 -1.26 11.06 -14.41
C VAL A 84 -2.35 11.97 -14.96
N GLU A 85 -3.40 11.42 -15.56
CA GLU A 85 -4.54 12.20 -16.06
C GLU A 85 -5.20 13.02 -14.94
N ILE A 86 -5.48 12.39 -13.79
CA ILE A 86 -6.05 13.07 -12.61
C ILE A 86 -5.07 14.12 -12.07
N MET A 87 -3.77 13.84 -12.05
CA MET A 87 -2.75 14.77 -11.58
C MET A 87 -2.63 16.00 -12.50
N LEU A 88 -2.81 15.83 -13.81
CA LEU A 88 -2.84 16.93 -14.76
C LEU A 88 -4.09 17.79 -14.57
N PHE A 89 -5.26 17.16 -14.37
CA PHE A 89 -6.50 17.86 -14.05
C PHE A 89 -6.39 18.68 -12.75
N LEU A 90 -5.76 18.11 -11.72
CA LEU A 90 -5.57 18.75 -10.41
C LEU A 90 -4.27 19.55 -10.30
N ALA A 91 -3.58 19.86 -11.41
CA ALA A 91 -2.22 20.41 -11.39
C ALA A 91 -2.06 21.66 -10.52
N ARG A 92 -3.09 22.52 -10.44
CA ARG A 92 -3.10 23.72 -9.58
C ARG A 92 -2.87 23.42 -8.10
N PHE A 93 -3.20 22.21 -7.64
CA PHE A 93 -3.03 21.77 -6.25
C PHE A 93 -1.76 20.94 -6.04
N ARG A 94 -0.81 20.95 -7.00
CA ARG A 94 0.49 20.27 -6.90
C ARG A 94 0.37 18.80 -6.44
N PRO A 95 -0.43 17.97 -7.13
CA PRO A 95 -0.79 16.65 -6.64
C PRO A 95 0.43 15.74 -6.52
N ARG A 96 0.44 14.88 -5.50
CA ARG A 96 1.48 13.86 -5.28
C ARG A 96 0.83 12.49 -5.17
N LEU A 97 1.20 11.58 -6.08
CA LEU A 97 0.80 10.18 -6.01
C LEU A 97 1.40 9.51 -4.78
N VAL A 98 0.58 8.80 -4.02
CA VAL A 98 0.98 8.07 -2.81
C VAL A 98 0.36 6.68 -2.76
N GLY A 99 0.93 5.81 -1.94
CA GLY A 99 0.37 4.49 -1.67
C GLY A 99 0.66 3.44 -2.77
N PRO A 100 -0.21 2.42 -2.94
CA PRO A 100 0.14 1.17 -3.62
C PRO A 100 0.39 1.34 -5.12
N VAL A 101 -0.26 2.31 -5.75
CA VAL A 101 -0.06 2.64 -7.18
C VAL A 101 1.33 3.24 -7.42
N LEU A 102 1.83 4.04 -6.47
CA LEU A 102 3.19 4.55 -6.52
C LEU A 102 4.19 3.40 -6.32
N SER A 103 4.07 2.66 -5.22
CA SER A 103 5.04 1.64 -4.84
C SER A 103 5.01 0.37 -5.67
N GLY A 104 3.99 0.19 -6.51
CA GLY A 104 3.81 -0.99 -7.35
C GLY A 104 3.12 -2.16 -6.63
N ALA A 105 2.82 -1.98 -5.35
CA ALA A 105 2.09 -2.91 -4.49
C ALA A 105 0.58 -2.97 -4.80
N ALA A 106 0.10 -2.28 -5.85
CA ALA A 106 -1.31 -2.17 -6.19
C ALA A 106 -1.94 -3.54 -6.54
N GLY A 107 -2.71 -4.08 -5.61
CA GLY A 107 -3.51 -5.29 -5.81
C GLY A 107 -4.86 -5.03 -6.50
N PRO A 108 -5.74 -6.06 -6.56
CA PRO A 108 -6.96 -6.00 -7.34
C PRO A 108 -8.03 -4.98 -6.92
N HIS A 109 -7.88 -4.37 -5.74
CA HIS A 109 -8.78 -3.34 -5.21
C HIS A 109 -8.04 -2.05 -4.86
N ALA A 110 -6.82 -1.87 -5.40
CA ALA A 110 -6.03 -0.68 -5.13
C ALA A 110 -6.67 0.57 -5.74
N ASN A 111 -6.81 1.60 -4.90
CA ASN A 111 -7.29 2.91 -5.31
C ASN A 111 -6.12 3.85 -5.59
N ILE A 112 -6.32 4.79 -6.52
CA ILE A 112 -5.40 5.90 -6.73
C ILE A 112 -5.55 6.86 -5.54
N ARG A 113 -4.44 7.16 -4.87
CA ARG A 113 -4.41 8.09 -3.74
C ARG A 113 -3.49 9.26 -4.07
N LEU A 114 -4.02 10.47 -3.96
CA LEU A 114 -3.28 11.70 -4.21
C LEU A 114 -3.30 12.57 -2.95
N HIS A 115 -2.17 13.18 -2.62
CA HIS A 115 -2.12 14.31 -1.69
C HIS A 115 -2.15 15.61 -2.50
N LEU A 116 -3.04 16.52 -2.10
CA LEU A 116 -3.23 17.83 -2.71
C LEU A 116 -2.75 18.91 -1.74
N PHE A 117 -2.22 20.00 -2.29
CA PHE A 117 -1.68 21.13 -1.55
C PHE A 117 -2.40 22.41 -2.01
N ALA A 118 -3.31 22.88 -1.16
CA ALA A 118 -4.10 24.09 -1.33
C ALA A 118 -4.00 24.96 -0.07
N ASP A 119 -4.32 26.25 -0.19
CA ASP A 119 -4.36 27.16 0.96
C ASP A 119 -5.51 26.78 1.90
N THR A 120 -6.65 26.38 1.34
CA THR A 120 -7.76 25.79 2.11
C THR A 120 -8.29 24.51 1.45
N PRO A 121 -8.82 23.55 2.25
CA PRO A 121 -9.53 22.39 1.70
C PRO A 121 -10.75 22.78 0.84
N THR A 122 -11.36 23.93 1.15
CA THR A 122 -12.52 24.47 0.41
C THR A 122 -12.17 24.77 -1.04
N ASP A 123 -10.95 25.25 -1.33
CA ASP A 123 -10.52 25.55 -2.70
C ASP A 123 -10.53 24.30 -3.60
N VAL A 124 -10.16 23.15 -3.03
CA VAL A 124 -10.22 21.86 -3.73
C VAL A 124 -11.67 21.47 -3.99
N LEU A 125 -12.53 21.58 -2.98
CA LEU A 125 -13.94 21.21 -3.09
C LEU A 125 -14.66 22.05 -4.17
N LEU A 126 -14.48 23.37 -4.14
CA LEU A 126 -15.06 24.29 -5.12
C LEU A 126 -14.60 23.95 -6.54
N PHE A 127 -13.31 23.70 -6.73
CA PHE A 127 -12.77 23.31 -8.03
C PHE A 127 -13.40 22.01 -8.54
N LEU A 128 -13.56 20.99 -7.70
CA LEU A 128 -14.20 19.74 -8.08
C LEU A 128 -15.68 19.96 -8.47
N MET A 129 -16.40 20.77 -7.70
CA MET A 129 -17.80 21.12 -7.99
C MET A 129 -17.96 21.86 -9.31
N GLU A 130 -17.12 22.86 -9.59
CA GLU A 130 -17.12 23.63 -10.85
C GLU A 130 -16.95 22.72 -12.08
N HIS A 131 -16.14 21.67 -11.94
CA HIS A 131 -15.86 20.70 -12.98
C HIS A 131 -16.78 19.47 -12.96
N ARG A 132 -17.84 19.50 -12.13
CA ARG A 132 -18.84 18.42 -11.97
C ARG A 132 -18.24 17.06 -11.57
N VAL A 133 -17.15 17.09 -10.81
CA VAL A 133 -16.60 15.89 -10.17
C VAL A 133 -17.32 15.73 -8.81
N PRO A 134 -18.04 14.61 -8.59
CA PRO A 134 -18.80 14.38 -7.36
C PRO A 134 -17.93 14.13 -6.13
#